data_AF-A0A523V4D2-F1
#
_entry.id   AF-A0A523V4D2-F1
#
_cell.length_a   1.000
_cell.length_b   1.000
_cell.length_c   1.000
_cell.angle_alpha   90.00
_cell.angle_beta   90.00
_cell.angle_gamma   90.00
#
_symmetry.space_group_name_H-M   'P 1'
#
loop_
_entity.id
_entity.type
_entity.pdbx_description
1 polymer ?
#
loop_
_entity_poly.entity_id
_entity_poly.type
_entity_poly.pdbx_seq_one_letter_code
_entity_poly.pdbx_strand_id
1 'polypeptide(L)'
;MTLRKKTLLIIAGTFYGVIILLFFISRNILLESYADLERQSTHRDVERVLAAYSQGLANLETTTADWAAWDDTYAFIAEPNEGYIRSNLTDSTFTQLGLNLMLYIDPSGQIT
;
A
#
# COMPACT_ATOMS: atom_id res chain seq x y z
N MET A 1 -16.33 36.18 -56.05
CA MET A 1 -16.56 34.84 -55.43
C MET A 1 -18.05 34.56 -55.41
N THR A 2 -18.50 33.34 -55.76
CA THR A 2 -19.91 32.96 -55.60
C THR A 2 -20.26 32.90 -54.11
N LEU A 3 -21.49 33.30 -53.74
CA LEU A 3 -21.94 33.34 -52.33
C LEU A 3 -21.61 32.04 -51.57
N ARG A 4 -21.77 30.89 -52.24
CA ARG A 4 -21.48 29.55 -51.70
C ARG A 4 -20.05 29.41 -51.17
N LYS A 5 -19.03 29.90 -51.90
CA LYS A 5 -17.62 29.83 -51.45
C LYS A 5 -17.36 30.71 -50.22
N LYS A 6 -18.02 31.87 -50.14
CA LYS A 6 -17.89 32.79 -49.00
C LYS A 6 -18.51 32.20 -47.73
N THR A 7 -19.70 31.60 -47.84
CA THR A 7 -20.36 30.92 -46.72
C THR A 7 -19.56 29.71 -46.23
N LEU A 8 -19.02 28.91 -47.16
CA LEU A 8 -18.23 27.73 -46.81
C LEU A 8 -16.93 28.10 -46.07
N LEU A 9 -16.26 29.18 -46.47
CA LEU A 9 -15.08 29.70 -45.77
C LEU A 9 -15.41 30.19 -44.35
N ILE A 10 -16.55 30.86 -44.16
CA ILE A 10 -16.97 31.33 -42.84
C ILE A 10 -17.24 30.15 -41.91
N ILE A 11 -18.00 29.15 -42.38
CA ILE A 11 -18.30 27.94 -41.59
C ILE A 11 -17.01 27.21 -41.21
N ALA A 12 -16.10 27.01 -42.17
CA ALA A 12 -14.82 26.37 -41.91
C ALA A 12 -13.98 27.15 -40.89
N GLY A 13 -13.94 28.48 -41.00
CA GLY A 13 -13.26 29.35 -40.03
C GLY A 13 -13.86 29.24 -38.62
N THR A 14 -15.19 29.22 -38.50
CA THR A 14 -15.86 29.05 -37.21
C THR A 14 -15.54 27.69 -36.59
N PHE A 15 -15.65 26.60 -37.35
CA PHE A 15 -15.30 25.26 -36.87
C PHE A 15 -13.84 25.19 -36.43
N TYR A 16 -12.94 25.75 -37.23
CA TYR A 16 -11.51 25.79 -36.91
C TYR A 16 -11.24 26.56 -35.61
N GLY A 17 -11.90 27.72 -35.43
CA GLY A 17 -11.82 28.50 -34.20
C GLY A 17 -12.30 27.73 -32.96
N VAL A 18 -13.43 27.02 -33.07
CA VAL A 18 -13.96 26.20 -31.98
C VAL A 18 -13.02 25.04 -31.63
N ILE A 19 -12.47 24.35 -32.64
CA ILE A 19 -11.51 23.25 -32.43
C ILE A 19 -10.26 23.74 -31.70
N ILE A 20 -9.72 24.89 -32.10
CA ILE A 20 -8.56 25.50 -31.44
C ILE A 20 -8.89 25.83 -29.99
N LEU A 21 -10.02 26.48 -29.74
CA LEU A 21 -10.43 26.85 -28.39
C LEU A 21 -10.57 25.62 -27.49
N LEU A 22 -11.25 24.57 -27.97
CA LEU A 22 -11.40 23.31 -27.24
C LEU A 22 -10.06 22.62 -27.00
N PHE A 23 -9.15 22.64 -27.97
CA PHE A 23 -7.81 22.09 -27.81
C PHE A 23 -7.04 22.79 -26.70
N PHE A 24 -7.07 24.12 -26.65
CA PHE A 24 -6.40 24.88 -25.60
C PHE A 24 -7.01 24.65 -24.22
N ILE A 25 -8.35 24.59 -24.10
CA ILE A 25 -9.02 24.26 -22.84
C ILE A 25 -8.62 22.85 -22.37
N SER A 26 -8.68 21.87 -23.27
CA SER A 26 -8.31 20.48 -22.96
C SER A 26 -6.86 20.34 -22.53
N ARG A 27 -5.94 20.98 -23.26
CA ARG A 27 -4.51 20.93 -22.94
C ARG A 27 -4.17 21.58 -21.61
N ASN A 28 -4.68 22.78 -21.35
CA ASN A 28 -4.24 23.58 -20.20
C ASN A 28 -5.02 23.26 -18.92
N ILE A 29 -6.31 22.96 -19.01
CA ILE A 29 -7.13 22.78 -17.80
C ILE A 29 -7.29 21.29 -17.48
N LEU A 30 -7.71 20.49 -18.46
CA LEU A 30 -7.99 19.08 -18.22
C LEU A 30 -6.69 18.30 -17.95
N LEU A 31 -5.70 18.42 -18.82
CA LEU A 31 -4.48 17.60 -18.71
C LEU A 31 -3.71 17.86 -17.41
N GLU A 32 -3.57 19.12 -17.01
CA GLU A 32 -2.89 19.51 -15.77
C GLU A 32 -3.69 19.04 -14.55
N SER A 33 -5.00 19.24 -14.54
CA SER A 33 -5.87 18.76 -13.45
C SER A 33 -5.82 17.24 -13.30
N TYR A 34 -5.75 16.48 -14.40
CA TYR A 34 -5.60 15.02 -14.33
C TYR A 34 -4.24 14.61 -13.75
N ALA A 35 -3.16 15.30 -14.12
CA ALA A 35 -1.84 15.02 -13.57
C ALA A 35 -1.78 15.28 -12.05
N ASP A 36 -2.43 16.34 -11.57
CA ASP A 36 -2.53 16.64 -10.14
C ASP A 36 -3.35 15.59 -9.39
N LEU A 37 -4.49 15.15 -9.97
CA LEU A 37 -5.31 14.08 -9.41
C LEU A 37 -4.55 12.75 -9.35
N GLU A 38 -3.79 12.42 -10.40
CA GLU A 38 -2.96 11.22 -10.45
C GLU A 38 -1.87 11.26 -9.37
N ARG A 39 -1.21 12.41 -9.20
CA ARG A 39 -0.20 12.62 -8.15
C ARG A 39 -0.80 12.47 -6.75
N GLN A 40 -2.00 13.04 -6.52
CA GLN A 40 -2.69 12.92 -5.25
C GLN A 40 -3.14 11.48 -4.97
N SER A 41 -3.66 10.77 -5.97
CA SER A 41 -4.05 9.36 -5.84
C SER A 41 -2.84 8.50 -5.50
N THR A 42 -1.75 8.68 -6.23
CA THR A 42 -0.50 7.94 -6.00
C THR A 42 0.04 8.16 -4.60
N HIS A 43 0.05 9.41 -4.13
CA HIS A 43 0.47 9.74 -2.77
C HIS A 43 -0.39 9.03 -1.72
N ARG A 44 -1.72 9.09 -1.88
CA ARG A 44 -2.67 8.47 -0.96
C ARG A 44 -2.53 6.95 -0.94
N ASP A 45 -2.27 6.33 -2.07
CA ASP A 45 -2.08 4.89 -2.16
C ASP A 45 -0.76 4.47 -1.49
N VAL A 46 0.31 5.25 -1.64
CA VAL A 46 1.57 5.05 -0.90
C VAL A 46 1.36 5.19 0.61
N GLU A 47 0.66 6.23 1.06
CA GLU A 47 0.33 6.41 2.47
C GLU A 47 -0.48 5.23 3.03
N ARG A 48 -1.43 4.71 2.25
CA ARG A 48 -2.21 3.53 2.65
C ARG A 48 -1.33 2.29 2.80
N VAL A 49 -0.38 2.07 1.89
CA VAL A 49 0.57 0.95 1.98
C VAL A 49 1.47 1.10 3.21
N LEU A 50 1.99 2.30 3.47
CA LEU A 50 2.83 2.57 4.63
C LEU A 50 2.06 2.35 5.94
N ALA A 51 0.79 2.80 6.01
CA ALA A 51 -0.06 2.60 7.17
C ALA A 51 -0.36 1.10 7.41
N ALA A 52 -0.64 0.33 6.35
CA ALA A 52 -0.82 -1.11 6.46
C ALA A 52 0.46 -1.81 6.93
N TYR A 53 1.62 -1.39 6.42
CA TYR A 53 2.91 -1.91 6.86
C TYR A 53 3.20 -1.58 8.33
N SER A 54 2.97 -0.34 8.77
CA SER A 54 3.16 0.05 10.17
C SER A 54 2.22 -0.70 11.11
N GLN A 55 0.99 -0.96 10.69
CA GLN A 55 0.06 -1.78 11.46
C GLN A 55 0.55 -3.23 11.58
N GLY A 56 1.11 -3.80 10.51
CA GLY A 56 1.74 -5.11 10.55
C GLY A 56 2.89 -5.17 11.55
N LEU A 57 3.76 -4.15 11.57
CA LEU A 57 4.86 -4.06 12.53
C LEU A 57 4.36 -3.94 13.98
N ALA A 58 3.34 -3.11 14.22
CA ALA A 58 2.75 -2.97 15.56
C ALA A 58 2.11 -4.28 16.05
N ASN A 59 1.48 -5.04 15.16
CA ASN A 59 0.94 -6.36 15.48
C ASN A 59 2.06 -7.36 15.84
N LEU A 60 3.18 -7.33 15.10
CA LEU A 60 4.36 -8.17 15.41
C LEU A 60 4.97 -7.79 16.76
N GLU A 61 5.10 -6.50 17.05
CA GLU A 61 5.62 -6.01 18.34
C GLU A 61 4.73 -6.46 19.50
N THR A 62 3.41 -6.29 19.37
CA THR A 62 2.43 -6.75 20.38
C THR A 62 2.53 -8.25 20.59
N THR A 63 2.52 -9.03 19.51
CA THR A 63 2.64 -10.50 19.58
C THR A 63 3.95 -10.92 20.25
N THR A 64 5.06 -10.28 19.89
CA THR A 64 6.38 -10.59 20.46
C THR A 64 6.42 -10.27 21.95
N ALA A 65 5.89 -9.11 22.36
CA ALA A 65 5.85 -8.71 23.76
C ALA A 65 5.00 -9.66 24.60
N ASP A 66 3.82 -10.06 24.09
CA ASP A 66 2.93 -11.00 24.77
C ASP A 66 3.60 -12.37 24.98
N TRP A 67 4.20 -12.93 23.92
CA TRP A 67 4.84 -14.24 23.97
C TRP A 67 6.13 -14.25 24.77
N ALA A 68 6.91 -13.16 24.74
CA ALA A 68 8.15 -13.03 25.50
C ALA A 68 7.91 -12.89 27.01
N ALA A 69 6.75 -12.37 27.43
CA ALA A 69 6.41 -12.19 28.83
C ALA A 69 5.89 -13.47 29.52
N TRP A 70 5.60 -14.54 28.78
CA TRP A 70 5.07 -15.78 29.36
C TRP A 70 6.14 -16.54 30.14
N ASP A 71 5.77 -16.99 31.34
CA ASP A 71 6.62 -17.82 32.20
C ASP A 71 7.05 -19.11 31.48
N ASP A 72 6.15 -19.74 30.72
CA ASP A 72 6.44 -20.95 29.94
C ASP A 72 7.46 -20.69 28.83
N THR A 73 7.41 -19.52 28.19
CA THR A 73 8.40 -19.10 27.18
C THR A 73 9.76 -18.86 27.83
N TYR A 74 9.79 -18.21 28.99
CA TYR A 74 11.01 -18.01 29.75
C TYR A 74 11.66 -19.35 30.14
N ALA A 75 10.84 -20.30 30.63
CA ALA A 75 11.31 -21.65 30.96
C ALA A 75 11.82 -22.39 29.72
N PHE A 76 11.16 -22.27 28.57
CA PHE A 76 11.60 -22.87 27.31
C PHE A 76 12.94 -22.32 26.82
N ILE A 77 13.19 -21.01 26.95
CA ILE A 77 14.49 -20.40 26.61
C ILE A 77 15.61 -20.94 27.51
N ALA A 78 15.33 -21.10 28.82
CA ALA A 78 16.31 -21.61 29.77
C ALA A 78 16.59 -23.11 29.59
N GLU A 79 15.54 -23.90 29.35
CA GLU A 79 15.62 -25.35 29.12
C GLU A 79 14.63 -25.77 28.02
N PRO A 80 15.13 -25.98 26.78
CA PRO A 80 14.29 -26.32 25.64
C PRO A 80 13.57 -27.64 25.86
N ASN A 81 12.25 -27.64 25.67
CA ASN A 81 11.44 -28.82 25.88
C ASN A 81 10.42 -29.02 24.74
N GLU A 82 10.30 -30.26 24.25
CA GLU A 82 9.36 -30.63 23.19
C GLU A 82 7.88 -30.49 23.60
N GLY A 83 7.60 -30.44 24.90
CA GLY A 83 6.25 -30.23 25.42
C GLY A 83 5.69 -28.88 24.98
N TYR A 84 6.46 -27.82 25.20
CA TYR A 84 6.14 -26.45 24.79
C TYR A 84 5.92 -26.34 23.28
N ILE A 85 6.78 -26.98 22.47
CA ILE A 85 6.64 -26.98 21.01
C ILE A 85 5.31 -27.62 20.60
N ARG A 86 4.97 -28.79 21.18
CA ARG A 86 3.73 -29.50 20.87
C ARG A 86 2.46 -28.80 21.35
N SER A 87 2.53 -28.03 22.44
CA SER A 87 1.36 -27.34 23.00
C SER A 87 1.17 -25.93 22.43
N ASN A 88 2.26 -25.21 22.17
CA ASN A 88 2.21 -23.78 21.84
C ASN A 88 2.60 -23.49 20.38
N LEU A 89 3.54 -24.24 19.79
CA LEU A 89 4.03 -24.02 18.42
C LEU A 89 3.33 -24.92 17.41
N THR A 90 2.01 -24.96 17.48
CA THR A 90 1.15 -25.73 16.57
C THR A 90 0.83 -24.96 15.28
N ASP A 91 0.51 -25.64 14.19
CA ASP A 91 0.09 -25.01 12.92
C ASP A 91 -1.07 -24.01 13.10
N SER A 92 -1.98 -24.29 14.05
CA SER A 92 -3.08 -23.38 14.39
C SER A 92 -2.58 -22.06 14.98
N THR A 93 -1.53 -22.08 15.81
CA THR A 93 -0.92 -20.87 16.38
C THR A 93 -0.39 -19.97 15.27
N PHE A 94 0.39 -20.53 14.35
CA PHE A 94 0.95 -19.78 13.22
C PHE A 94 -0.14 -19.20 12.32
N THR A 95 -1.18 -19.98 12.04
CA THR A 95 -2.33 -19.54 11.23
C THR A 95 -3.10 -18.41 11.91
N GLN A 96 -3.32 -18.51 13.23
CA GLN A 96 -4.08 -17.51 13.99
C GLN A 96 -3.31 -16.20 14.17
N LEU A 97 -2.00 -16.28 14.38
CA LEU A 97 -1.12 -15.10 14.50
C LEU A 97 -0.73 -14.51 13.12
N GLY A 98 -0.98 -15.23 12.03
CA GLY A 98 -0.58 -14.81 10.68
C GLY A 98 0.94 -14.82 10.50
N LEU A 99 1.63 -15.75 11.15
CA LEU A 99 3.09 -15.86 11.14
C LEU A 99 3.55 -17.06 10.33
N ASN A 100 4.66 -16.91 9.62
CA ASN A 100 5.35 -18.02 8.95
C ASN A 100 6.51 -18.58 9.78
N LEU A 101 7.03 -17.79 10.73
CA LEU A 101 8.21 -18.11 11.52
C LEU A 101 8.12 -17.41 12.87
N MET A 102 8.54 -18.11 13.91
CA MET A 102 8.81 -17.57 15.24
C MET A 102 10.23 -17.97 15.61
N LEU A 103 11.05 -17.02 16.02
CA LEU A 103 12.43 -17.26 16.43
C LEU A 103 12.58 -16.93 17.91
N TYR A 104 13.11 -17.90 18.65
CA TYR A 104 13.44 -17.76 20.06
C TYR A 104 14.95 -17.58 20.18
N ILE A 105 15.36 -16.49 20.82
CA ILE A 105 16.77 -16.09 20.93
C ILE A 105 17.09 -15.90 22.40
N ASP A 106 18.13 -16.59 22.87
CA ASP A 106 18.60 -16.47 24.25
C ASP A 106 19.38 -15.15 24.48
N PRO A 107 19.70 -14.77 25.73
CA PRO A 107 20.47 -13.56 26.02
C PRO A 107 21.90 -13.55 25.46
N SER A 108 22.44 -14.70 25.05
CA SER A 108 23.75 -14.82 24.38
C SER A 108 23.67 -14.61 22.86
N GLY A 109 22.46 -14.52 22.31
CA GLY A 109 22.20 -14.40 20.88
C GLY A 109 22.13 -15.74 20.14
N GLN A 110 22.09 -16.87 20.86
CA GLN A 110 21.86 -18.17 20.25
C GLN A 110 20.37 -18.38 19.97
N ILE A 111 20.09 -18.99 18.82
CA ILE A 111 18.75 -19.39 18.42
C ILE A 111 18.49 -20.77 19.00
N THR A 112 17.39 -20.91 19.73
CA THR A 112 17.00 -22.10 20.48
C THR A 112 15.75 -22.74 19.89
#